data_AF-A0A356AZQ2-F1
#
_entry.id   AF-A0A356AZQ2-F1
#
_cell.length_a   1.000
_cell.length_b   1.000
_cell.length_c   1.000
_cell.angle_alpha   90.00
_cell.angle_beta   90.00
_cell.angle_gamma   90.00
#
_symmetry.space_group_name_H-M   'P 1'
#
loop_
_entity.id
_entity.type
_entity.pdbx_description
1 polymer ?
#
loop_
_entity_poly.entity_id
_entity_poly.type
_entity_poly.pdbx_seq_one_letter_code
_entity_poly.pdbx_strand_id
1 'polypeptide(L)'
;EYAYDISQKLGCKHIILHHGYVPGTSYPPNWIKRGKIFWNEFLENKSEDTVFHIENLLEHTPEIISELVSTVNDVRLDICLDVGHAHCNSKTSALDWIVKLNKQIGFVHMHNNHGHKDEHLGFEKGTLDIFEICNALEEYAPNSIWGIETDINDMESSIIWLKNNNFLYF
;
A
#
# COMPACT_ATOMS: atom_id res chain seq x y z
N GLU A 1 -11.89 -13.01 7.79
CA GLU A 1 -12.53 -14.28 7.39
C GLU A 1 -13.29 -14.15 6.07
N TYR A 2 -14.40 -13.42 5.99
CA TYR A 2 -15.20 -13.34 4.74
C TYR A 2 -14.41 -13.04 3.46
N ALA A 3 -13.56 -11.99 3.46
CA ALA A 3 -12.75 -11.64 2.29
C ALA A 3 -11.81 -12.77 1.85
N TYR A 4 -11.21 -13.48 2.82
CA TYR A 4 -10.36 -14.64 2.56
C TYR A 4 -11.15 -15.80 1.97
N ASP A 5 -12.31 -16.14 2.53
CA ASP A 5 -13.14 -17.23 2.00
C ASP A 5 -13.58 -17.00 0.56
N ILE A 6 -13.88 -15.74 0.21
CA ILE A 6 -14.20 -15.36 -1.17
C ILE A 6 -12.95 -15.41 -2.05
N SER A 7 -11.79 -14.96 -1.56
CA SER A 7 -10.54 -15.01 -2.33
C SER A 7 -10.18 -16.45 -2.71
N GLN A 8 -10.35 -17.40 -1.79
CA GLN A 8 -10.07 -18.82 -2.06
C GLN A 8 -10.98 -19.39 -3.14
N LYS A 9 -12.26 -19.00 -3.15
CA LYS A 9 -13.24 -19.43 -4.18
C LYS A 9 -12.92 -18.85 -5.55
N LEU A 10 -12.36 -17.64 -5.60
CA LEU A 10 -11.99 -16.96 -6.84
C LEU A 10 -10.56 -17.27 -7.30
N GLY A 11 -9.75 -17.96 -6.48
CA GLY A 11 -8.34 -18.20 -6.74
C GLY A 11 -7.45 -16.94 -6.60
N CYS A 12 -7.93 -15.92 -5.88
CA CYS A 12 -7.18 -14.69 -5.65
C CYS A 12 -6.11 -14.89 -4.55
N LYS A 13 -4.86 -14.56 -4.88
CA LYS A 13 -3.70 -14.74 -3.99
C LYS A 13 -3.35 -13.52 -3.15
N HIS A 14 -3.83 -12.34 -3.52
CA HIS A 14 -3.54 -11.10 -2.82
C HIS A 14 -4.82 -10.51 -2.25
N ILE A 15 -4.79 -10.10 -0.99
CA ILE A 15 -5.91 -9.46 -0.30
C ILE A 15 -5.38 -8.16 0.29
N ILE A 16 -5.92 -7.03 -0.17
CA ILE A 16 -5.55 -5.70 0.31
C ILE A 16 -6.62 -5.22 1.30
N LEU A 17 -6.19 -4.70 2.45
CA LEU A 17 -7.08 -4.25 3.53
C LEU A 17 -6.52 -3.01 4.21
N HIS A 18 -7.35 -1.98 4.40
CA HIS A 18 -7.06 -0.94 5.37
C HIS A 18 -6.98 -1.54 6.79
N HIS A 19 -5.89 -1.25 7.52
CA HIS A 19 -5.70 -1.81 8.87
C HIS A 19 -6.54 -1.11 9.95
N GLY A 20 -7.11 0.06 9.64
CA GLY A 20 -8.13 0.71 10.48
C GLY A 20 -7.60 1.60 11.61
N TYR A 21 -6.32 1.99 11.58
CA TYR A 21 -5.79 2.96 12.53
C TYR A 21 -6.32 4.37 12.24
N VAL A 22 -6.73 5.06 13.30
CA VAL A 22 -7.15 6.47 13.23
C VAL A 22 -6.25 7.29 14.17
N PRO A 23 -5.45 8.23 13.66
CA PRO A 23 -4.56 9.04 14.48
C PRO A 23 -5.27 9.71 15.66
N GLY A 24 -4.65 9.67 16.84
CA GLY A 24 -5.17 10.30 18.06
C GLY A 24 -6.25 9.51 18.79
N THR A 25 -6.74 8.39 18.26
CA THR A 25 -7.78 7.56 18.91
C THR A 25 -7.22 6.38 19.70
N SER A 26 -5.96 6.01 19.46
CA SER A 26 -5.28 4.90 20.12
C SER A 26 -3.81 5.22 20.37
N TYR A 27 -3.29 4.77 21.52
CA TYR A 27 -1.86 4.78 21.79
C TYR A 27 -1.14 3.80 20.84
N PRO A 28 -0.16 4.23 20.02
CA PRO A 28 0.41 3.40 18.95
C PRO A 28 0.97 2.04 19.42
N PRO A 29 1.75 1.94 20.51
CA PRO A 29 2.22 0.64 21.00
C PRO A 29 1.10 -0.34 21.38
N ASN A 30 -0.03 0.16 21.89
CA ASN A 30 -1.19 -0.68 22.18
C ASN A 30 -1.92 -1.11 20.90
N TRP A 31 -1.95 -0.26 19.87
CA TRP A 31 -2.47 -0.61 18.56
C TRP A 31 -1.67 -1.76 17.94
N ILE A 32 -0.34 -1.61 17.89
CA ILE A 32 0.59 -2.61 17.37
C ILE A 32 0.47 -3.92 18.14
N LYS A 33 0.42 -3.87 19.49
CA LYS A 33 0.26 -5.07 20.32
C LYS A 33 -1.02 -5.84 19.98
N ARG A 34 -2.16 -5.16 19.84
CA ARG A 34 -3.43 -5.80 19.48
C ARG A 34 -3.42 -6.31 18.04
N GLY A 35 -2.86 -5.54 17.12
CA GLY A 35 -2.66 -5.94 15.73
C GLY A 35 -1.83 -7.21 15.62
N LYS A 36 -0.73 -7.32 16.38
CA LYS A 36 0.09 -8.54 16.44
C LYS A 36 -0.73 -9.76 16.87
N ILE A 37 -1.48 -9.64 17.97
CA ILE A 37 -2.31 -10.74 18.48
C ILE A 37 -3.31 -11.17 17.40
N PHE A 38 -4.02 -10.20 16.81
CA PHE A 38 -4.99 -10.46 15.76
C PHE A 38 -4.36 -11.16 14.55
N TRP A 39 -3.28 -10.62 13.99
CA TRP A 39 -2.67 -11.17 12.78
C TRP A 39 -2.06 -12.54 13.01
N ASN A 40 -1.41 -12.77 14.15
CA ASN A 40 -0.91 -14.10 14.50
C ASN A 40 -2.06 -15.13 14.55
N GLU A 41 -3.13 -14.85 15.31
CA GLU A 41 -4.29 -15.74 15.40
C GLU A 41 -4.98 -15.92 14.05
N PHE A 42 -5.14 -14.84 13.30
CA PHE A 42 -5.83 -14.86 12.01
C PHE A 42 -5.07 -15.67 10.96
N LEU A 43 -3.74 -15.63 10.94
CA LEU A 43 -2.89 -16.29 9.94
C LEU A 43 -2.63 -17.78 10.22
N GLU A 44 -2.91 -18.28 11.43
CA GLU A 44 -2.65 -19.68 11.85
C GLU A 44 -3.27 -20.74 10.92
N ASN A 45 -4.43 -20.44 10.33
CA ASN A 45 -5.19 -21.37 9.48
C ASN A 45 -5.38 -20.86 8.04
N LYS A 46 -4.53 -19.94 7.59
CA LYS A 46 -4.57 -19.39 6.23
C LYS A 46 -3.58 -20.09 5.32
N SER A 47 -3.91 -20.10 4.03
CA SER A 47 -3.06 -20.71 3.00
C SER A 47 -1.74 -19.95 2.86
N GLU A 48 -0.64 -20.69 2.72
CA GLU A 48 0.68 -20.14 2.41
C GLU A 48 0.73 -19.42 1.06
N ASP A 49 -0.20 -19.73 0.15
CA ASP A 49 -0.28 -19.10 -1.18
C ASP A 49 -1.03 -17.76 -1.17
N THR A 50 -1.56 -17.33 -0.02
CA THR A 50 -2.31 -16.07 0.12
C THR A 50 -1.49 -15.04 0.90
N VAL A 51 -1.28 -13.88 0.29
CA VAL A 51 -0.58 -12.74 0.90
C VAL A 51 -1.60 -11.65 1.23
N PHE A 52 -1.51 -11.11 2.43
CA PHE A 52 -2.31 -10.01 2.93
C PHE A 52 -1.46 -8.74 2.94
N HIS A 53 -1.94 -7.71 2.25
CA HIS A 53 -1.29 -6.41 2.20
C HIS A 53 -2.08 -5.42 3.04
N ILE A 54 -1.47 -4.88 4.10
CA ILE A 54 -2.13 -3.82 4.87
C ILE A 54 -1.86 -2.47 4.25
N GLU A 55 -2.93 -1.73 3.98
CA GLU A 55 -2.88 -0.46 3.26
C GLU A 55 -2.84 0.74 4.21
N ASN A 56 -1.91 1.68 3.98
CA ASN A 56 -1.91 2.97 4.67
C ASN A 56 -3.12 3.81 4.24
N LEU A 57 -3.72 4.57 5.16
CA LEU A 57 -4.87 5.41 4.88
C LEU A 57 -4.75 6.77 5.57
N LEU A 58 -4.66 6.77 6.91
CA LEU A 58 -4.71 8.01 7.71
C LEU A 58 -3.40 8.32 8.43
N GLU A 59 -2.38 7.48 8.30
CA GLU A 59 -1.13 7.61 9.03
C GLU A 59 -0.39 8.89 8.64
N HIS A 60 0.09 9.61 9.65
CA HIS A 60 0.93 10.78 9.40
C HIS A 60 2.36 10.41 8.98
N THR A 61 2.79 9.18 9.26
CA THR A 61 4.17 8.68 9.10
C THR A 61 4.17 7.14 9.00
N PRO A 62 5.18 6.50 8.37
CA PRO A 62 5.17 5.05 8.09
C PRO A 62 5.43 4.13 9.30
N GLU A 63 5.80 4.68 10.45
CA GLU A 63 6.39 3.88 11.53
C GLU A 63 5.39 2.90 12.14
N ILE A 64 4.12 3.27 12.28
CA ILE A 64 3.14 2.38 12.92
C ILE A 64 2.84 1.13 12.07
N ILE A 65 2.71 1.30 10.75
CA ILE A 65 2.40 0.19 9.83
C ILE A 65 3.63 -0.70 9.63
N SER A 66 4.82 -0.08 9.52
CA SER A 66 6.12 -0.76 9.49
C SER A 66 6.36 -1.58 10.76
N GLU A 67 6.15 -1.00 11.94
CA GLU A 67 6.35 -1.68 13.22
C GLU A 67 5.35 -2.83 13.40
N LEU A 68 4.10 -2.68 12.93
CA LEU A 68 3.11 -3.75 12.96
C LEU A 68 3.57 -4.96 12.12
N VAL A 69 3.91 -4.76 10.85
CA VAL A 69 4.36 -5.84 9.95
C VAL A 69 5.62 -6.51 10.50
N SER A 70 6.61 -5.71 10.90
CA SER A 70 7.86 -6.21 11.50
C SER A 70 7.62 -6.98 12.80
N THR A 71 6.61 -6.60 13.59
CA THR A 71 6.28 -7.27 14.86
C THR A 71 5.52 -8.57 14.67
N VAL A 72 4.69 -8.67 13.62
CA VAL A 72 4.02 -9.92 13.22
C VAL A 72 5.06 -10.88 12.63
N ASN A 73 5.93 -10.38 11.74
CA ASN A 73 7.03 -11.13 11.13
C ASN A 73 6.57 -12.45 10.48
N ASP A 74 5.56 -12.35 9.61
CA ASP A 74 5.03 -13.46 8.81
C ASP A 74 5.19 -13.10 7.33
N VAL A 75 5.68 -14.04 6.51
CA VAL A 75 5.93 -13.81 5.08
C VAL A 75 4.65 -13.58 4.26
N ARG A 76 3.49 -13.89 4.83
CA ARG A 76 2.17 -13.71 4.23
C ARG A 76 1.55 -12.36 4.58
N LEU A 77 2.25 -11.50 5.32
CA LEU A 77 1.78 -10.16 5.70
C LEU A 77 2.84 -9.11 5.37
N ASP A 78 2.49 -8.19 4.49
CA ASP A 78 3.30 -7.08 4.04
C ASP A 78 2.43 -5.82 3.84
N ILE A 79 2.99 -4.76 3.26
CA ILE A 79 2.34 -3.46 3.15
C ILE A 79 1.88 -3.22 1.71
N CYS A 80 0.63 -2.78 1.57
CA CYS A 80 0.19 -2.04 0.41
C CYS A 80 0.50 -0.55 0.66
N LEU A 81 1.43 0.02 -0.10
CA LEU A 81 1.65 1.46 -0.06
C LEU A 81 0.72 2.13 -1.06
N ASP A 82 -0.28 2.83 -0.58
CA ASP A 82 -0.98 3.83 -1.37
C ASP A 82 -0.19 5.15 -1.32
N VAL A 83 0.35 5.54 -2.48
CA VAL A 83 1.18 6.74 -2.62
C VAL A 83 0.36 8.03 -2.56
N GLY A 84 -0.92 7.98 -2.91
CA GLY A 84 -1.82 9.12 -2.86
C GLY A 84 -2.32 9.41 -1.45
N HIS A 85 -2.67 8.39 -0.66
CA HIS A 85 -2.90 8.49 0.78
C HIS A 85 -1.68 9.09 1.48
N ALA A 86 -0.47 8.61 1.15
CA ALA A 86 0.77 9.18 1.69
C ALA A 86 0.94 10.66 1.30
N HIS A 87 0.56 11.04 0.07
CA HIS A 87 0.67 12.42 -0.39
C HIS A 87 -0.32 13.38 0.29
N CYS A 88 -1.55 12.95 0.59
CA CYS A 88 -2.59 13.84 1.13
C CYS A 88 -2.77 13.78 2.66
N ASN A 89 -2.42 12.66 3.31
CA ASN A 89 -2.66 12.45 4.74
C ASN A 89 -1.39 12.48 5.60
N SER A 90 -0.20 12.34 5.00
CA SER A 90 1.05 12.20 5.74
C SER A 90 1.88 13.49 5.84
N LYS A 91 2.67 13.59 6.92
CA LYS A 91 3.69 14.63 7.11
C LYS A 91 5.06 14.21 6.53
N THR A 92 5.22 12.92 6.28
CA THR A 92 6.36 12.32 5.56
C THR A 92 6.00 12.24 4.07
N SER A 93 6.92 12.59 3.16
CA SER A 93 6.65 12.52 1.71
C SER A 93 6.43 11.08 1.27
N ALA A 94 5.65 10.86 0.19
CA ALA A 94 5.46 9.52 -0.38
C ALA A 94 6.81 8.86 -0.77
N LEU A 95 7.79 9.66 -1.23
CA LEU A 95 9.15 9.19 -1.48
C LEU A 95 9.82 8.65 -0.20
N ASP A 96 9.75 9.40 0.89
CA ASP A 96 10.32 8.97 2.18
C ASP A 96 9.57 7.75 2.74
N TRP A 97 8.27 7.60 2.46
CA TRP A 97 7.53 6.38 2.76
C TRP A 97 8.13 5.17 2.03
N ILE A 98 8.40 5.29 0.72
CA ILE A 98 9.02 4.23 -0.08
C ILE A 98 10.39 3.84 0.47
N VAL A 99 11.24 4.82 0.74
CA VAL A 99 12.60 4.58 1.26
C VAL A 99 12.56 3.91 2.63
N LYS A 100 11.68 4.37 3.54
CA LYS A 100 11.57 3.83 4.90
C LYS A 100 10.96 2.43 4.94
N LEU A 101 9.91 2.18 4.17
CA LEU A 101 9.23 0.88 4.14
C LEU A 101 10.03 -0.16 3.34
N ASN A 102 10.68 0.26 2.24
CA ASN A 102 11.60 -0.57 1.46
C ASN A 102 10.93 -1.91 1.09
N LYS A 103 11.62 -3.03 1.28
CA LYS A 103 11.13 -4.39 1.01
C LYS A 103 9.92 -4.85 1.81
N GLN A 104 9.39 -4.04 2.74
CA GLN A 104 8.10 -4.34 3.37
C GLN A 104 6.92 -4.01 2.44
N ILE A 105 7.14 -3.27 1.35
CA ILE A 105 6.12 -2.98 0.35
C ILE A 105 5.98 -4.20 -0.58
N GLY A 106 4.85 -4.89 -0.49
CA GLY A 106 4.48 -6.00 -1.38
C GLY A 106 3.52 -5.59 -2.49
N PHE A 107 2.75 -4.53 -2.26
CA PHE A 107 1.79 -3.99 -3.21
C PHE A 107 1.81 -2.46 -3.18
N VAL A 108 1.40 -1.83 -4.26
CA VAL A 108 1.30 -0.37 -4.36
C VAL A 108 -0.01 -0.02 -5.03
N HIS A 109 -0.75 0.92 -4.45
CA HIS A 109 -1.83 1.62 -5.16
C HIS A 109 -1.28 2.93 -5.72
N MET A 110 -1.43 3.08 -7.03
CA MET A 110 -0.85 4.17 -7.81
C MET A 110 -1.96 5.08 -8.30
N HIS A 111 -1.92 6.32 -7.84
CA HIS A 111 -2.72 7.43 -8.36
C HIS A 111 -2.09 8.76 -7.95
N ASN A 112 -2.64 9.88 -8.44
CA ASN A 112 -2.20 11.21 -8.07
C ASN A 112 -3.31 11.97 -7.32
N ASN A 113 -2.96 13.05 -6.65
CA ASN A 113 -3.86 14.04 -6.07
C ASN A 113 -3.11 15.36 -5.81
N HIS A 114 -3.79 16.40 -5.32
CA HIS A 114 -3.17 17.70 -5.05
C HIS A 114 -2.51 17.81 -3.65
N GLY A 115 -2.45 16.73 -2.88
CA GLY A 115 -1.84 16.69 -1.54
C GLY A 115 -2.77 17.14 -0.41
N HIS A 116 -4.08 17.22 -0.66
CA HIS A 116 -5.06 17.71 0.32
C HIS A 116 -6.25 16.78 0.55
N LYS A 117 -6.55 15.96 -0.46
CA LYS A 117 -7.63 14.98 -0.44
C LYS A 117 -7.21 13.79 -1.26
N ASP A 118 -7.85 12.69 -0.97
CA ASP A 118 -7.72 11.48 -1.75
C ASP A 118 -8.62 11.55 -2.99
N GLU A 119 -8.05 11.97 -4.12
CA GLU A 119 -8.79 12.33 -5.33
C GLU A 119 -8.71 11.27 -6.44
N HIS A 120 -7.83 10.27 -6.32
CA HIS A 120 -7.61 9.22 -7.33
C HIS A 120 -7.41 9.74 -8.76
N LEU A 121 -6.70 10.86 -8.94
CA LEU A 121 -6.48 11.45 -10.26
C LEU A 121 -5.46 10.67 -11.08
N GLY A 122 -5.53 10.80 -12.40
CA GLY A 122 -4.51 10.27 -13.31
C GLY A 122 -3.10 10.76 -12.99
N PHE A 123 -2.09 10.02 -13.47
CA PHE A 123 -0.69 10.25 -13.09
C PHE A 123 -0.16 11.66 -13.38
N GLU A 124 -0.68 12.31 -14.43
CA GLU A 124 -0.30 13.68 -14.81
C GLU A 124 -1.26 14.75 -14.26
N LYS A 125 -2.21 14.38 -13.40
CA LYS A 125 -3.30 15.25 -12.93
C LYS A 125 -3.24 15.53 -11.42
N GLY A 126 -2.05 15.71 -10.86
CA GLY A 126 -1.88 16.10 -9.47
C GLY A 126 -0.51 16.72 -9.23
N THR A 127 -0.10 16.75 -7.97
CA THR A 127 1.17 17.37 -7.57
C THR A 127 2.22 16.35 -7.13
N LEU A 128 1.88 15.06 -7.07
CA LEU A 128 2.85 14.00 -6.81
C LEU A 128 3.68 13.74 -8.09
N ASP A 129 5.00 13.71 -7.95
CA ASP A 129 5.90 13.34 -9.05
C ASP A 129 5.90 11.81 -9.23
N ILE A 130 5.00 11.31 -10.08
CA ILE A 130 4.86 9.87 -10.32
C ILE A 130 6.12 9.26 -10.94
N PHE A 131 6.92 10.04 -11.68
CA PHE A 131 8.18 9.55 -12.24
C PHE A 131 9.20 9.28 -11.14
N GLU A 132 9.34 10.19 -10.19
CA GLU A 132 10.19 9.98 -9.01
C GLU A 132 9.72 8.78 -8.17
N ILE A 133 8.40 8.66 -7.96
CA ILE A 133 7.79 7.54 -7.23
C ILE A 133 8.09 6.19 -7.90
N CYS A 134 7.91 6.06 -9.22
CA CYS A 134 8.20 4.83 -9.94
C CYS A 134 9.68 4.44 -9.83
N ASN A 135 10.62 5.38 -10.00
CA ASN A 135 12.05 5.08 -9.84
C ASN A 135 12.38 4.61 -8.41
N ALA A 136 11.82 5.26 -7.40
CA ALA A 136 12.03 4.86 -6.02
C ALA A 136 11.45 3.46 -5.73
N LEU A 137 10.29 3.13 -6.30
CA LEU A 137 9.72 1.80 -6.16
C LEU A 137 10.58 0.73 -6.84
N GLU A 138 11.14 0.99 -8.03
CA GLU A 138 12.09 0.06 -8.67
C GLU A 138 13.37 -0.13 -7.84
N GLU A 139 13.86 0.92 -7.17
CA GLU A 139 15.08 0.84 -6.36
C GLU A 139 14.86 0.14 -5.01
N TYR A 140 13.84 0.54 -4.26
CA TYR A 140 13.63 0.13 -2.87
C TYR A 140 12.59 -0.99 -2.72
N ALA A 141 11.64 -1.12 -3.63
CA ALA A 141 10.60 -2.15 -3.59
C ALA A 141 10.45 -2.90 -4.93
N PRO A 142 11.53 -3.44 -5.51
CA PRO A 142 11.55 -3.98 -6.88
C PRO A 142 10.60 -5.17 -7.12
N ASN A 143 10.16 -5.84 -6.06
CA ASN A 143 9.25 -6.98 -6.15
C ASN A 143 7.79 -6.62 -5.87
N SER A 144 7.50 -5.34 -5.59
CA SER A 144 6.13 -4.89 -5.32
C SER A 144 5.27 -4.96 -6.58
N ILE A 145 4.00 -5.33 -6.41
CA ILE A 145 3.01 -5.31 -7.48
C ILE A 145 2.34 -3.94 -7.51
N TRP A 146 2.30 -3.28 -8.66
CA TRP A 146 1.68 -1.96 -8.80
C TRP A 146 0.27 -2.08 -9.37
N GLY A 147 -0.73 -1.70 -8.59
CA GLY A 147 -2.12 -1.53 -9.02
C GLY A 147 -2.40 -0.07 -9.34
N ILE A 148 -2.92 0.21 -10.55
CA ILE A 148 -3.35 1.55 -10.94
C ILE A 148 -4.77 1.77 -10.37
N GLU A 149 -4.92 2.75 -9.49
CA GLU A 149 -6.18 3.08 -8.81
C GLU A 149 -6.61 4.52 -9.10
N THR A 150 -6.64 4.87 -10.38
CA THR A 150 -7.10 6.17 -10.84
C THR A 150 -8.60 6.14 -11.13
N ASP A 151 -9.22 7.31 -11.22
CA ASP A 151 -10.54 7.48 -11.84
C ASP A 151 -10.57 6.77 -13.19
N ILE A 152 -11.72 6.17 -13.51
CA ILE A 152 -11.87 5.36 -14.72
C ILE A 152 -11.58 6.15 -16.00
N ASN A 153 -11.83 7.46 -16.00
CA ASN A 153 -11.56 8.32 -17.15
C ASN A 153 -10.07 8.62 -17.34
N ASP A 154 -9.25 8.35 -16.33
CA ASP A 154 -7.81 8.63 -16.29
C ASP A 154 -6.94 7.36 -16.36
N MET A 155 -7.56 6.18 -16.34
CA MET A 155 -6.86 4.90 -16.31
C MET A 155 -6.07 4.65 -17.59
N GLU A 156 -6.67 4.90 -18.76
CA GLU A 156 -6.01 4.68 -20.04
C GLU A 156 -4.78 5.58 -20.21
N SER A 157 -4.90 6.87 -19.89
CA SER A 157 -3.77 7.80 -19.97
C SER A 157 -2.65 7.44 -19.00
N SER A 158 -2.98 6.95 -17.79
CA SER A 158 -1.99 6.52 -16.79
C SER A 158 -1.24 5.26 -17.23
N ILE A 159 -1.91 4.30 -17.88
CA ILE A 159 -1.26 3.12 -18.49
C ILE A 159 -0.33 3.54 -19.63
N ILE A 160 -0.80 4.42 -20.52
CA ILE A 160 0.01 4.96 -21.63
C ILE A 160 1.23 5.69 -21.07
N TRP A 161 1.06 6.44 -19.99
CA TRP A 161 2.14 7.16 -19.33
C TRP A 161 3.23 6.20 -18.82
N LEU A 162 2.87 5.11 -18.14
CA LEU A 162 3.86 4.09 -17.68
C LEU A 162 4.64 3.52 -18.85
N LYS A 163 3.95 3.21 -19.96
CA LYS A 163 4.57 2.69 -21.17
C LYS A 163 5.56 3.68 -21.79
N ASN A 164 5.16 4.95 -21.92
CA ASN A 164 5.99 5.99 -22.52
C ASN A 164 7.23 6.33 -21.67
N ASN A 165 7.16 6.08 -20.36
CA ASN A 165 8.25 6.33 -19.42
C ASN A 165 9.07 5.06 -19.08
N ASN A 166 8.85 3.94 -19.78
CA ASN A 166 9.55 2.66 -19.60
C ASN A 166 9.35 1.99 -18.22
N PHE A 167 8.18 2.18 -17.61
CA PHE A 167 7.78 1.44 -16.40
C PHE A 167 6.82 0.28 -16.70
N LEU A 168 6.41 0.10 -17.96
CA LEU A 168 5.56 -1.01 -18.39
C LEU A 168 6.06 -1.58 -19.72
N TYR A 169 6.43 -2.86 -19.68
CA TYR A 169 6.95 -3.61 -20.81
C TYR A 169 5.92 -4.68 -21.24
N PHE A 170 5.67 -4.78 -22.54
CA PHE A 170 4.79 -5.79 -23.15
C PHE A 170 5.60 -6.72 -24.05
#